data_AF-A0A6N1MZC5-F1
#
_entry.id   AF-A0A6N1MZC5-F1
#
_cell.length_a   1.000
_cell.length_b   1.000
_cell.length_c   1.000
_cell.angle_alpha   90.00
_cell.angle_beta   90.00
_cell.angle_gamma   90.00
#
_symmetry.space_group_name_H-M   'P 1'
#
loop_
_entity.id
_entity.type
_entity.pdbx_description
1 polymer ?
#
loop_
_entity_poly.entity_id
_entity_poly.type
_entity_poly.pdbx_seq_one_letter_code
_entity_poly.pdbx_strand_id
1 'polypeptide(L)'
;MDKLDFLHSAIQDTQQNIRAIDFKIGALLAGLIVPFPQIREIFKYLTINEFWWQHALAAIIFVMWLATVLILLLALSAIDNPSKHISDNTNQKGLYFGGGLFNFKLLNIFWRTKNFATKSVQDYKNEIEDTSLDISKELAYEHLKLIYIRDLKIFRLRHAIVLIFVLIIVGSISFLSAPNMKKIDVVNQDIQHLQPKQYLDYLL
;
A
#
# COMPACT_ATOMS: atom_id res chain seq x y z
N MET A 1 17.36 13.39 -33.04
CA MET A 1 17.44 13.24 -31.57
C MET A 1 18.57 12.29 -31.28
N ASP A 2 19.53 12.71 -30.45
CA ASP A 2 20.66 11.87 -30.07
C ASP A 2 20.18 10.66 -29.24
N LYS A 3 20.88 9.54 -29.30
CA LYS A 3 20.56 8.32 -28.53
C LYS A 3 20.64 8.58 -27.04
N LEU A 4 21.59 9.41 -26.60
CA LEU A 4 21.73 9.80 -25.20
C LEU A 4 20.54 10.65 -24.73
N ASP A 5 20.12 11.63 -25.53
CA ASP A 5 18.92 12.43 -25.25
C ASP A 5 17.66 11.56 -25.17
N PHE A 6 17.57 10.55 -26.03
CA PHE A 6 16.49 9.57 -25.98
C PHE A 6 16.47 8.77 -24.69
N LEU A 7 17.61 8.22 -24.26
CA LEU A 7 17.71 7.46 -23.03
C LEU A 7 17.41 8.31 -21.80
N HIS A 8 17.95 9.54 -21.74
CA HIS A 8 17.62 10.47 -20.66
C HIS A 8 16.13 10.79 -20.60
N SER A 9 15.51 11.09 -21.75
CA SER A 9 14.07 11.38 -21.82
C SER A 9 13.24 10.17 -21.39
N ALA A 10 13.61 8.96 -21.81
CA ALA A 10 12.91 7.74 -21.45
C ALA A 10 13.04 7.39 -19.96
N ILE A 11 14.21 7.63 -19.35
CA ILE A 11 14.43 7.52 -17.91
C ILE A 11 13.52 8.50 -17.16
N GLN A 12 13.50 9.77 -17.57
CA GLN A 12 12.68 10.81 -16.94
C GLN A 12 11.19 10.48 -17.01
N ASP A 13 10.70 10.05 -18.17
CA ASP A 13 9.30 9.62 -18.34
C ASP A 13 8.97 8.43 -17.45
N THR A 14 9.87 7.43 -17.38
CA THR A 14 9.69 6.26 -16.51
C THR A 14 9.60 6.67 -15.03
N GLN A 15 10.44 7.60 -14.58
CA GLN A 15 10.40 8.13 -13.21
C GLN A 15 9.13 8.95 -12.93
N GLN A 16 8.63 9.72 -13.90
CA GLN A 16 7.36 10.43 -13.77
C GLN A 16 6.19 9.44 -13.65
N ASN A 17 6.19 8.39 -14.48
CA ASN A 17 5.20 7.32 -14.41
C ASN A 17 5.22 6.58 -13.06
N ILE A 18 6.40 6.26 -12.52
CA ILE A 18 6.52 5.67 -11.18
C ILE A 18 5.90 6.59 -10.11
N ARG A 19 6.22 7.89 -10.14
CA ARG A 19 5.66 8.87 -9.19
C ARG A 19 4.14 8.97 -9.29
N ALA A 20 3.59 8.96 -10.51
CA ALA A 20 2.15 8.97 -10.72
C ALA A 20 1.47 7.69 -10.20
N ILE A 21 2.12 6.54 -10.34
CA ILE A 21 1.65 5.26 -9.76
C ILE A 21 1.68 5.32 -8.23
N ASP A 22 2.76 5.81 -7.62
CA ASP A 22 2.89 5.95 -6.17
C ASP A 22 1.80 6.87 -5.60
N PHE A 23 1.47 7.97 -6.29
CA PHE A 23 0.35 8.83 -5.91
C PHE A 23 -0.99 8.08 -5.92
N LYS A 24 -1.28 7.30 -6.97
CA LYS A 24 -2.51 6.48 -7.05
C LYS A 24 -2.57 5.43 -5.94
N ILE A 25 -1.46 4.75 -5.67
CA ILE A 25 -1.35 3.78 -4.57
C ILE A 25 -1.65 4.47 -3.23
N GLY A 26 -1.04 5.63 -2.98
CA GLY A 26 -1.28 6.43 -1.78
C GLY A 26 -2.74 6.83 -1.61
N ALA A 27 -3.39 7.29 -2.68
CA ALA A 27 -4.81 7.65 -2.66
C ALA A 27 -5.72 6.45 -2.35
N LEU A 28 -5.47 5.29 -2.99
CA LEU A 28 -6.23 4.06 -2.72
C LEU A 28 -6.02 3.56 -1.30
N LEU A 29 -4.79 3.61 -0.79
CA LEU A 29 -4.47 3.22 0.58
C LEU A 29 -5.19 4.12 1.59
N ALA A 30 -5.19 5.44 1.38
CA ALA A 30 -5.93 6.38 2.22
C ALA A 30 -7.43 6.05 2.26
N GLY A 31 -8.04 5.76 1.10
CA GLY A 31 -9.44 5.35 1.02
C GLY A 31 -9.73 4.04 1.77
N LEU A 32 -8.82 3.06 1.71
CA LEU A 32 -8.97 1.77 2.40
C LEU A 32 -8.75 1.84 3.91
N ILE A 33 -8.07 2.87 4.41
CA ILE A 33 -7.87 3.09 5.85
C ILE A 33 -9.10 3.73 6.50
N VAL A 34 -9.93 4.49 5.75
CA VAL A 34 -11.17 5.12 6.27
C VAL A 34 -12.05 4.18 7.11
N PRO A 35 -12.38 2.94 6.69
CA PRO A 35 -13.22 2.05 7.47
C PRO A 35 -12.53 1.45 8.71
N PHE A 36 -11.21 1.60 8.87
CA PHE A 36 -10.44 0.96 9.95
C PHE A 36 -11.02 1.20 11.36
N PRO A 37 -11.37 2.45 11.76
CA PRO A 37 -11.96 2.70 13.07
C PRO A 37 -13.32 2.03 13.28
N GLN A 38 -14.02 1.70 12.19
CA GLN A 38 -15.38 1.17 12.18
C GLN A 38 -15.40 -0.35 11.99
N ILE A 39 -14.25 -1.02 11.86
CA ILE A 39 -14.17 -2.48 11.59
C ILE A 39 -14.99 -3.30 12.59
N ARG A 40 -14.99 -2.92 13.88
CA ARG A 40 -15.78 -3.62 14.90
C ARG A 40 -17.28 -3.53 14.65
N GLU A 41 -17.77 -2.36 14.26
CA GLU A 41 -19.19 -2.14 13.98
C GLU A 41 -19.61 -2.83 12.68
N ILE A 42 -18.76 -2.79 11.65
CA ILE A 42 -18.96 -3.55 10.41
C ILE A 42 -19.05 -5.05 10.71
N PHE A 43 -18.15 -5.58 11.54
CA PHE A 43 -18.16 -7.00 11.92
C PHE A 43 -19.46 -7.37 12.64
N LYS A 44 -19.85 -6.60 13.68
CA LYS A 44 -21.11 -6.83 14.41
C LYS A 44 -22.33 -6.80 13.49
N TYR A 45 -22.38 -5.84 12.58
CA TYR A 45 -23.47 -5.69 11.62
C TYR A 45 -23.58 -6.92 10.71
N LEU A 46 -22.45 -7.40 10.19
CA LEU A 46 -22.41 -8.58 9.32
C LEU A 46 -22.81 -9.87 10.06
N THR A 47 -22.63 -9.93 11.38
CA THR A 47 -22.88 -11.12 12.21
C THR A 47 -24.13 -11.02 13.09
N ILE A 48 -25.06 -10.13 12.77
CA ILE A 48 -26.21 -9.81 13.64
C ILE A 48 -27.13 -11.00 13.95
N ASN A 49 -27.24 -11.97 13.04
CA ASN A 49 -28.10 -13.14 13.23
C ASN A 49 -27.32 -14.34 13.82
N GLU A 50 -26.04 -14.17 14.14
CA GLU A 50 -25.15 -15.19 14.73
C GLU A 50 -25.04 -16.50 13.94
N PHE A 51 -25.35 -16.49 12.64
CA PHE A 51 -25.15 -17.66 11.80
C PHE A 51 -23.67 -17.87 11.50
N TRP A 52 -23.21 -19.13 11.51
CA TRP A 52 -21.80 -19.47 11.25
C TRP A 52 -21.31 -18.94 9.89
N TRP A 53 -22.17 -18.95 8.85
CA TRP A 53 -21.81 -18.47 7.52
C TRP A 53 -21.61 -16.95 7.46
N GLN A 54 -22.28 -16.19 8.34
CA GLN A 54 -22.09 -14.74 8.47
C GLN A 54 -20.72 -14.41 9.07
N HIS A 55 -20.32 -15.16 10.11
CA HIS A 55 -18.97 -15.04 10.68
C HIS A 55 -17.90 -15.41 9.66
N ALA A 56 -18.11 -16.49 8.89
CA ALA A 56 -17.20 -16.89 7.82
C ALA A 56 -17.08 -15.79 6.74
N LEU A 57 -18.20 -15.22 6.29
CA LEU A 57 -18.23 -14.13 5.32
C LEU A 57 -17.52 -12.88 5.84
N ALA A 58 -17.80 -12.46 7.08
CA ALA A 58 -17.15 -11.31 7.71
C ALA A 58 -15.63 -11.50 7.84
N ALA A 59 -15.18 -12.71 8.21
CA ALA A 59 -13.77 -13.05 8.25
C ALA A 59 -13.11 -13.00 6.87
N ILE A 60 -13.77 -13.51 5.83
CA ILE A 60 -13.27 -13.46 4.44
C ILE A 60 -13.14 -12.01 3.98
N ILE A 61 -14.15 -11.16 4.23
CA ILE A 61 -14.09 -9.72 3.89
C ILE A 61 -12.92 -9.05 4.61
N PHE A 62 -12.74 -9.32 5.90
CA PHE A 62 -11.64 -8.75 6.67
C PHE A 62 -10.27 -9.19 6.14
N VAL A 63 -10.09 -10.49 5.85
CA VAL A 63 -8.83 -11.02 5.29
C VAL A 63 -8.55 -10.43 3.91
N MET A 64 -9.54 -10.31 3.04
CA MET A 64 -9.38 -9.67 1.73
C MET A 64 -9.02 -8.18 1.86
N TRP A 65 -9.68 -7.46 2.76
CA TRP A 65 -9.36 -6.06 3.04
C TRP A 65 -7.92 -5.91 3.55
N LEU A 66 -7.52 -6.72 4.52
CA LEU A 66 -6.17 -6.71 5.07
C LEU A 66 -5.12 -7.05 4.01
N ALA A 67 -5.37 -8.09 3.20
CA ALA A 67 -4.49 -8.47 2.09
C ALA A 67 -4.33 -7.32 1.08
N THR A 68 -5.42 -6.62 0.77
CA THR A 68 -5.39 -5.45 -0.13
C THR A 68 -4.53 -4.33 0.43
N VAL A 69 -4.70 -3.99 1.71
CA VAL A 69 -3.88 -2.99 2.41
C VAL A 69 -2.40 -3.38 2.38
N LEU A 70 -2.08 -4.63 2.67
CA LEU A 70 -0.71 -5.14 2.65
C LEU A 70 -0.09 -5.09 1.25
N ILE A 71 -0.84 -5.45 0.19
CA ILE A 71 -0.36 -5.36 -1.19
C ILE A 71 -0.06 -3.90 -1.57
N LEU A 72 -0.92 -2.96 -1.19
CA LEU A 72 -0.69 -1.53 -1.46
C LEU A 72 0.51 -0.98 -0.67
N LEU A 73 0.68 -1.38 0.59
CA LEU A 73 1.89 -1.03 1.37
C LEU A 73 3.16 -1.59 0.73
N LEU A 74 3.14 -2.84 0.27
CA LEU A 74 4.25 -3.44 -0.48
C LEU A 74 4.49 -2.72 -1.81
N ALA A 75 3.44 -2.25 -2.49
CA ALA A 75 3.56 -1.48 -3.73
C ALA A 75 4.18 -0.10 -3.49
N LEU A 76 3.88 0.54 -2.36
CA LEU A 76 4.45 1.83 -1.97
C LEU A 76 5.87 1.73 -1.42
N SER A 77 6.22 0.58 -0.83
CA SER A 77 7.54 0.33 -0.24
C SER A 77 8.67 0.61 -1.23
N ALA A 78 9.79 1.12 -0.70
CA ALA A 78 10.98 1.38 -1.48
C ALA A 78 11.52 0.06 -2.04
N ILE A 79 11.68 0.02 -3.37
CA ILE A 79 12.33 -1.10 -4.04
C ILE A 79 13.81 -0.76 -4.13
N ASP A 80 14.65 -1.57 -3.49
CA ASP A 80 16.11 -1.44 -3.55
C ASP A 80 16.63 -1.76 -4.97
N ASN A 81 17.90 -1.44 -5.23
CA ASN A 81 18.58 -1.58 -6.53
C ASN A 81 18.33 -2.98 -7.15
N PRO A 82 17.50 -3.10 -8.21
CA PRO A 82 17.13 -4.40 -8.79
C PRO A 82 18.21 -4.94 -9.74
N SER A 83 19.49 -4.62 -9.50
CA SER A 83 20.62 -5.01 -10.34
C SER A 83 20.71 -6.50 -10.63
N LYS A 84 20.26 -7.34 -9.69
CA LYS A 84 20.22 -8.82 -9.81
C LYS A 84 19.13 -9.34 -10.75
N HIS A 85 18.20 -8.49 -11.17
CA HIS A 85 17.09 -8.85 -12.06
C HIS A 85 17.37 -8.51 -13.54
N ILE A 86 18.58 -8.05 -13.86
CA ILE A 86 19.00 -7.75 -15.24
C ILE A 86 19.97 -8.84 -15.69
N SER A 87 19.68 -9.47 -16.84
CA SER A 87 20.39 -10.65 -17.35
C SER A 87 21.74 -10.35 -18.03
N ASP A 88 22.29 -9.13 -17.87
CA ASP A 88 23.52 -8.74 -18.57
C ASP A 88 24.77 -9.02 -17.72
N ASN A 89 25.82 -9.48 -18.39
CA ASN A 89 27.04 -9.99 -17.77
C ASN A 89 27.92 -8.81 -17.28
N THR A 90 27.86 -8.54 -15.98
CA THR A 90 28.88 -7.95 -15.07
C THR A 90 29.65 -6.65 -15.43
N ASN A 91 29.47 -6.02 -16.59
CA ASN A 91 30.27 -4.84 -16.96
C ASN A 91 29.65 -3.48 -16.59
N GLN A 92 28.36 -3.42 -16.22
CA GLN A 92 27.72 -2.18 -15.79
C GLN A 92 27.89 -1.94 -14.30
N LYS A 93 28.31 -0.73 -13.93
CA LYS A 93 28.71 -0.38 -12.57
C LYS A 93 27.57 0.26 -11.75
N GLY A 94 26.46 0.62 -12.40
CA GLY A 94 25.33 1.33 -11.78
C GLY A 94 25.66 2.78 -11.40
N LEU A 95 26.56 3.43 -12.14
CA LEU A 95 27.15 4.74 -11.82
C LEU A 95 26.13 5.87 -11.90
N TYR A 96 25.15 5.77 -12.79
CA TYR A 96 24.20 6.86 -12.99
C TYR A 96 23.21 7.02 -11.84
N PHE A 97 22.72 5.93 -11.24
CA PHE A 97 21.87 5.99 -10.03
C PHE A 97 22.67 5.89 -8.73
N GLY A 98 23.84 5.23 -8.74
CA GLY A 98 24.69 5.07 -7.55
C GLY A 98 24.05 4.18 -6.47
N GLY A 99 23.11 3.31 -6.85
CA GLY A 99 22.38 2.45 -5.91
C GLY A 99 23.31 1.47 -5.20
N GLY A 100 23.23 1.39 -3.87
CA GLY A 100 24.03 0.48 -3.04
C GLY A 100 25.40 1.02 -2.60
N LEU A 101 25.70 2.30 -2.85
CA LEU A 101 26.93 2.96 -2.35
C LEU A 101 26.97 3.08 -0.82
N PHE A 102 25.82 3.06 -0.16
CA PHE A 102 25.68 3.14 1.29
C PHE A 102 24.96 1.92 1.81
N ASN A 103 25.50 1.30 2.85
CA ASN A 103 24.87 0.18 3.53
C ASN A 103 24.20 0.66 4.82
N PHE A 104 22.87 0.63 4.84
CA PHE A 104 22.09 0.99 6.01
C PHE A 104 21.60 -0.28 6.74
N LYS A 105 21.82 -0.34 8.05
CA LYS A 105 21.29 -1.39 8.93
C LYS A 105 19.97 -0.93 9.55
N LEU A 106 19.14 -1.88 10.02
CA LEU A 106 17.84 -1.58 10.67
C LEU A 106 17.95 -0.59 11.85
N LEU A 107 19.03 -0.67 12.64
CA LEU A 107 19.29 0.29 13.74
C LEU A 107 19.43 1.73 13.25
N ASN A 108 19.73 1.92 11.96
CA ASN A 108 19.89 3.23 11.34
C ASN A 108 18.55 3.94 11.09
N ILE A 109 17.42 3.23 11.21
CA ILE A 109 16.08 3.83 11.16
C ILE A 109 15.90 4.82 12.33
N PHE A 110 16.46 4.50 13.50
CA PHE A 110 16.29 5.28 14.72
C PHE A 110 17.54 6.06 15.13
N TRP A 111 18.74 5.57 14.80
CA TRP A 111 20.00 6.20 15.19
C TRP A 111 20.94 6.44 14.01
N ARG A 112 21.50 7.64 13.91
CA ARG A 112 22.51 7.95 12.90
C ARG A 112 23.83 7.25 13.25
N THR A 113 24.14 6.18 12.54
CA THR A 113 25.44 5.50 12.59
C THR A 113 26.39 6.05 11.50
N LYS A 114 27.70 5.84 11.69
CA LYS A 114 28.72 6.19 10.69
C LYS A 114 28.67 5.19 9.53
N ASN A 115 27.73 5.39 8.59
CA ASN A 115 27.68 4.63 7.35
C ASN A 115 28.50 5.37 6.30
N PHE A 116 29.71 4.90 6.06
CA PHE A 116 30.57 5.43 5.00
C PHE A 116 30.18 4.83 3.66
N ALA A 117 30.39 5.60 2.58
CA ALA A 117 30.26 5.07 1.24
C ALA A 117 31.27 3.94 1.02
N THR A 118 30.89 2.93 0.23
CA THR A 118 31.78 1.80 -0.09
C THR A 118 32.96 2.22 -0.99
N LYS A 119 32.86 3.38 -1.66
CA LYS A 119 33.90 3.94 -2.53
C LYS A 119 34.36 5.31 -2.02
N SER A 120 35.63 5.64 -2.23
CA SER A 120 36.12 6.99 -1.99
C SER A 120 35.69 7.94 -3.12
N VAL A 121 35.77 9.24 -2.87
CA VAL A 121 35.47 10.26 -3.90
C VAL A 121 36.40 10.14 -5.11
N GLN A 122 37.68 9.83 -4.87
CA GLN A 122 38.66 9.67 -5.94
C GLN A 122 38.37 8.42 -6.78
N ASP A 123 38.00 7.31 -6.14
CA ASP A 123 37.64 6.07 -6.86
C ASP A 123 36.39 6.28 -7.72
N TYR A 124 35.39 6.98 -7.19
CA TYR A 124 34.17 7.30 -7.94
C TYR A 124 34.46 8.22 -9.13
N LYS A 125 35.32 9.23 -8.96
CA LYS A 125 35.77 10.10 -10.05
C LYS A 125 36.49 9.32 -11.14
N ASN A 126 37.41 8.44 -10.76
CA ASN A 126 38.17 7.62 -11.70
C ASN A 126 37.26 6.69 -12.52
N GLU A 127 36.16 6.18 -11.94
CA GLU A 127 35.19 5.36 -12.66
C GLU A 127 34.33 6.13 -13.67
N ILE A 128 34.07 7.41 -13.42
CA ILE A 128 33.34 8.29 -14.36
C ILE A 128 34.26 8.71 -15.52
N GLU A 129 35.53 8.99 -15.23
CA GLU A 129 36.53 9.42 -16.21
C GLU A 129 37.12 8.26 -17.02
N ASP A 130 36.72 7.01 -16.72
CA ASP A 130 37.14 5.80 -17.43
C ASP A 130 36.73 5.87 -18.90
N THR A 131 37.72 5.94 -19.79
CA THR A 131 37.50 6.06 -21.24
C THR A 131 36.84 4.81 -21.85
N SER A 132 36.86 3.68 -21.14
CA SER A 132 36.16 2.46 -21.56
C SER A 132 34.67 2.43 -21.19
N LEU A 133 34.19 3.42 -20.44
CA LEU A 133 32.80 3.52 -20.02
C LEU A 133 31.88 3.85 -21.19
N ASP A 134 31.04 2.90 -21.59
CA ASP A 134 29.95 3.15 -22.51
C ASP A 134 28.75 3.76 -21.76
N ILE A 135 28.68 5.10 -21.79
CA ILE A 135 27.60 5.88 -21.18
C ILE A 135 26.22 5.45 -21.69
N SER A 136 26.08 5.11 -22.98
CA SER A 136 24.80 4.68 -23.54
C SER A 136 24.36 3.34 -22.94
N LYS A 137 25.30 2.42 -22.73
CA LYS A 137 25.01 1.12 -22.10
C LYS A 137 24.67 1.27 -20.61
N GLU A 138 25.35 2.18 -19.91
CA GLU A 138 25.10 2.47 -18.50
C GLU A 138 23.71 3.11 -18.29
N LEU A 139 23.32 4.06 -19.15
CA LEU A 139 21.97 4.64 -19.12
C LEU A 139 20.89 3.60 -19.44
N ALA A 140 21.11 2.74 -20.44
CA ALA A 140 20.17 1.68 -20.77
C ALA A 140 20.00 0.70 -19.59
N TYR A 141 21.08 0.37 -18.88
CA TYR A 141 21.06 -0.45 -17.68
C TYR A 141 20.20 0.18 -16.55
N GLU A 142 20.36 1.47 -16.29
CA GLU A 142 19.51 2.18 -15.33
C GLU A 142 18.05 2.25 -15.77
N HIS A 143 17.81 2.48 -17.05
CA HIS A 143 16.46 2.51 -17.59
C HIS A 143 15.75 1.16 -17.39
N LEU A 144 16.43 0.03 -17.62
CA LEU A 144 15.90 -1.31 -17.35
C LEU A 144 15.57 -1.54 -15.87
N LYS A 145 16.40 -1.04 -14.94
CA LYS A 145 16.09 -1.11 -13.50
C LYS A 145 14.81 -0.35 -13.16
N LEU A 146 14.64 0.84 -13.73
CA LEU A 146 13.44 1.64 -13.53
C LEU A 146 12.20 1.01 -14.17
N ILE A 147 12.33 0.40 -15.34
CA ILE A 147 11.26 -0.37 -15.99
C ILE A 147 10.81 -1.52 -15.09
N TYR A 148 11.75 -2.28 -14.51
CA TYR A 148 11.42 -3.36 -13.57
C TYR A 148 10.64 -2.85 -12.35
N ILE A 149 11.10 -1.75 -11.73
CA ILE A 149 10.42 -1.13 -10.58
C ILE A 149 8.99 -0.72 -10.96
N ARG A 150 8.82 -0.06 -12.10
CA ARG A 150 7.52 0.37 -12.61
C ARG A 150 6.60 -0.84 -12.81
N ASP A 151 7.08 -1.87 -13.48
CA ASP A 151 6.26 -3.04 -13.84
C ASP A 151 5.83 -3.83 -12.59
N LEU A 152 6.71 -3.96 -11.60
CA LEU A 152 6.37 -4.56 -10.30
C LEU A 152 5.31 -3.75 -9.54
N LYS A 153 5.41 -2.41 -9.55
CA LYS A 153 4.40 -1.53 -8.94
C LYS A 153 3.05 -1.64 -9.66
N ILE A 154 3.04 -1.66 -11.01
CA ILE A 154 1.83 -1.86 -11.81
C ILE A 154 1.20 -3.23 -11.52
N PHE A 155 2.01 -4.28 -11.43
CA PHE A 155 1.55 -5.63 -11.11
C PHE A 155 0.83 -5.65 -9.75
N ARG A 156 1.45 -5.11 -8.69
CA ARG A 156 0.85 -5.05 -7.35
C ARG A 156 -0.42 -4.19 -7.34
N LEU A 157 -0.39 -3.02 -7.99
CA LEU A 157 -1.55 -2.14 -8.11
C LEU A 157 -2.73 -2.82 -8.81
N ARG A 158 -2.48 -3.56 -9.90
CA ARG A 158 -3.54 -4.29 -10.62
C ARG A 158 -4.22 -5.31 -9.72
N HIS A 159 -3.45 -6.08 -8.95
CA HIS A 159 -4.01 -7.06 -8.02
C HIS A 159 -4.81 -6.39 -6.90
N ALA A 160 -4.30 -5.29 -6.34
CA ALA A 160 -5.03 -4.53 -5.34
C ALA A 160 -6.36 -3.98 -5.88
N ILE A 161 -6.38 -3.43 -7.10
CA ILE A 161 -7.61 -2.93 -7.73
C ILE A 161 -8.65 -4.05 -7.91
N VAL A 162 -8.23 -5.24 -8.33
CA VAL A 162 -9.13 -6.39 -8.45
C VAL A 162 -9.73 -6.77 -7.09
N LEU A 163 -8.92 -6.83 -6.03
CA LEU A 163 -9.42 -7.11 -4.68
C LEU A 163 -10.35 -6.01 -4.16
N ILE A 164 -10.04 -4.73 -4.41
CA ILE A 164 -10.92 -3.61 -4.07
C ILE A 164 -12.27 -3.76 -4.76
N PHE A 165 -12.27 -4.09 -6.06
CA PHE A 165 -13.49 -4.29 -6.82
C PHE A 165 -14.34 -5.44 -6.27
N VAL A 166 -13.71 -6.58 -5.96
CA VAL A 166 -14.38 -7.72 -5.30
C VAL A 166 -14.93 -7.32 -3.92
N LEU A 167 -14.15 -6.59 -3.12
CA LEU A 167 -14.58 -6.10 -1.80
C LEU A 167 -15.80 -5.18 -1.90
N ILE A 168 -15.84 -4.28 -2.88
CA ILE A 168 -16.99 -3.41 -3.11
C ILE A 168 -18.23 -4.25 -3.44
N ILE A 169 -18.12 -5.20 -4.38
CA ILE A 169 -19.25 -6.06 -4.75
C ILE A 169 -19.75 -6.88 -3.56
N VAL A 170 -18.86 -7.61 -2.90
CA VAL A 170 -19.21 -8.48 -1.77
C VAL A 170 -19.75 -7.64 -0.59
N GLY A 171 -19.14 -6.49 -0.32
CA GLY A 171 -19.58 -5.55 0.70
C GLY A 171 -20.98 -5.01 0.42
N SER A 172 -21.27 -4.60 -0.82
CA SER A 172 -22.59 -4.13 -1.22
C SER A 172 -23.65 -5.22 -1.12
N ILE A 173 -23.37 -6.44 -1.58
CA ILE A 173 -24.29 -7.58 -1.45
C ILE A 173 -24.56 -7.89 0.02
N SER A 174 -23.51 -7.91 0.86
CA SER A 174 -23.64 -8.19 2.29
C SER A 174 -24.48 -7.12 3.00
N PHE A 175 -24.33 -5.85 2.60
CA PHE A 175 -25.14 -4.74 3.13
C PHE A 175 -26.62 -4.86 2.75
N LEU A 176 -26.92 -5.22 1.49
CA LEU A 176 -28.30 -5.42 1.04
C LEU A 176 -28.96 -6.67 1.63
N SER A 177 -28.17 -7.68 1.97
CA SER A 177 -28.66 -8.95 2.53
C SER A 177 -28.87 -8.89 4.04
N ALA A 178 -28.36 -7.86 4.71
CA ALA A 178 -28.58 -7.68 6.13
C ALA A 178 -30.07 -7.33 6.37
N PRO A 179 -30.74 -8.00 7.32
CA PRO A 179 -32.16 -7.78 7.55
C PRO A 179 -32.42 -6.34 7.96
N ASN A 180 -33.55 -5.77 7.47
CA ASN A 180 -34.04 -4.46 7.89
C ASN A 180 -33.97 -4.39 9.42
N MET A 181 -33.10 -3.53 9.94
CA MET A 181 -33.08 -3.16 11.35
C MET A 181 -34.50 -2.67 11.64
N LYS A 182 -35.32 -3.50 12.31
CA LYS A 182 -36.60 -3.05 12.84
C LYS A 182 -36.26 -1.78 13.62
N LYS A 183 -36.79 -0.64 13.17
CA LYS A 183 -36.90 0.55 14.01
C LYS A 183 -37.55 0.04 15.30
N ILE A 184 -36.77 -0.03 16.36
CA ILE A 184 -37.34 -0.32 17.67
C ILE A 184 -38.22 0.88 17.95
N ASP A 185 -39.54 0.66 17.90
CA ASP A 185 -40.54 1.66 18.21
C ASP A 185 -40.23 2.22 19.61
N VAL A 186 -39.77 3.47 19.66
CA VAL A 186 -39.61 4.25 20.91
C VAL A 186 -40.99 4.72 21.40
N VAL A 187 -41.98 3.84 21.33
CA VAL A 187 -43.35 4.08 21.81
C VAL A 187 -43.77 2.79 22.51
N ASN A 188 -43.27 2.57 23.72
CA ASN A 188 -43.88 1.72 24.76
C ASN A 188 -43.03 1.56 26.04
N GLN A 189 -41.95 2.32 26.22
CA GLN A 189 -41.18 2.25 27.49
C GLN A 189 -41.80 3.03 28.67
N ASP A 190 -42.87 3.80 28.48
CA ASP A 190 -43.37 4.70 29.53
C ASP A 190 -44.53 4.17 30.40
N ILE A 191 -45.00 2.92 30.28
CA ILE A 191 -46.23 2.51 31.01
C ILE A 191 -46.11 1.27 31.91
N GLN A 192 -45.03 0.48 31.87
CA GLN A 192 -45.02 -0.81 32.60
C GLN A 192 -44.12 -0.94 33.84
N HIS A 193 -43.58 0.14 34.39
CA HIS A 193 -42.80 0.06 35.64
C HIS A 193 -43.15 1.09 36.73
N LEU A 194 -44.44 1.43 36.89
CA LEU A 194 -44.92 2.10 38.10
C LEU A 194 -45.43 1.05 39.10
N GLN A 195 -44.65 0.79 40.16
CA GLN A 195 -45.12 0.00 41.30
C GLN A 195 -46.12 0.82 42.14
N PRO A 196 -47.22 0.21 42.63
CA PRO A 196 -48.31 0.93 43.31
C PRO A 196 -48.01 1.40 44.75
N LYS A 197 -46.74 1.62 45.12
CA LYS A 197 -46.34 2.04 46.47
C LYS A 197 -45.78 3.46 46.61
N GLN A 198 -45.61 4.20 45.51
CA GLN A 198 -45.03 5.56 45.56
C GLN A 198 -46.05 6.70 45.45
N TYR A 199 -47.36 6.42 45.41
CA TYR A 199 -48.39 7.46 45.30
C TYR A 199 -48.77 8.12 46.63
N LEU A 200 -48.39 7.54 47.78
CA LEU A 200 -48.82 8.07 49.09
C LEU A 200 -47.94 9.20 49.64
N ASP A 201 -46.69 9.33 49.17
CA ASP A 201 -45.75 10.36 49.65
C ASP A 201 -45.92 11.72 48.95
N TYR A 202 -46.87 11.82 48.00
CA TYR A 202 -47.15 13.05 47.26
C TYR A 202 -48.47 13.74 47.63
N LEU A 203 -49.22 13.19 48.59
CA LEU A 203 -50.55 13.70 48.98
C LEU A 203 -50.72 13.98 50.49
N LEU A 204 -49.62 14.09 51.25
CA LEU A 204 -49.57 14.67 52.60
C LEU A 204 -48.46 15.72 52.66
#